data_AF-A0A1X2F3A7-F1
#
_entry.id   AF-A0A1X2F3A7-F1
#
_cell.length_a   1.000
_cell.length_b   1.000
_cell.length_c   1.000
_cell.angle_alpha   90.00
_cell.angle_beta   90.00
_cell.angle_gamma   90.00
#
_symmetry.space_group_name_H-M   'P 1'
#
loop_
_entity.id
_entity.type
_entity.pdbx_description
1 polymer ?
#
loop_
_entity_poly.entity_id
_entity_poly.type
_entity_poly.pdbx_seq_one_letter_code
_entity_poly.pdbx_strand_id
1 'polypeptide(L)' 'MLKRVELLVDNDLLQAVIRRYHLADAREAVHLALKALLDDVDGGGDGSEEEEYDEFSDPSAWLPRRSNSDTG' A
#
# COMPACT_ATOMS: atom_id res chain seq x y z
N MET A 1 -14.56 -18.25 2.12
CA MET A 1 -15.99 -18.05 1.74
C MET A 1 -16.43 -16.69 2.26
N LEU A 2 -16.92 -15.80 1.40
CA LEU A 2 -17.39 -14.47 1.83
C LEU A 2 -18.82 -14.59 2.35
N LYS A 3 -19.10 -14.03 3.53
CA LYS A 3 -20.46 -13.89 4.06
C LYS A 3 -20.85 -12.42 4.01
N ARG A 4 -22.10 -12.13 3.62
CA ARG A 4 -22.65 -10.78 3.69
C ARG A 4 -23.09 -10.51 5.12
N VAL A 5 -22.57 -9.44 5.71
CA VAL A 5 -22.93 -8.96 7.05
C VAL A 5 -23.38 -7.52 6.92
N GLU A 6 -24.48 -7.17 7.56
CA GLU A 6 -25.01 -5.81 7.60
C GLU A 6 -24.59 -5.17 8.93
N LEU A 7 -23.87 -4.05 8.85
CA LEU A 7 -23.30 -3.35 9.99
C LEU A 7 -23.64 -1.86 9.89
N LEU A 8 -23.98 -1.24 11.01
CA LEU A 8 -24.10 0.21 11.10
C LEU A 8 -22.75 0.79 11.50
N VAL A 9 -22.23 1.69 10.68
CA VAL A 9 -20.94 2.35 10.87
C VAL A 9 -21.15 3.85 10.76
N ASP A 10 -20.41 4.62 11.56
CA ASP A 10 -20.38 6.07 11.44
C ASP A 10 -19.87 6.48 10.05
N ASN A 11 -20.70 7.21 9.31
CA ASN A 11 -20.40 7.62 7.94
C ASN A 11 -19.21 8.59 7.88
N ASP A 12 -19.05 9.48 8.86
CA ASP A 12 -17.99 10.47 8.83
C ASP A 12 -16.63 9.80 9.09
N LEU A 13 -16.60 8.82 10.00
CA LEU A 13 -15.43 7.99 10.23
C LEU A 13 -15.06 7.18 8.97
N LEU A 14 -16.05 6.57 8.34
CA LEU A 14 -15.85 5.77 7.13
C LEU A 14 -15.29 6.64 5.99
N GLN A 15 -15.85 7.83 5.77
CA GLN A 15 -15.37 8.78 4.78
C GLN A 15 -13.96 9.28 5.09
N ALA A 16 -13.63 9.50 6.36
CA ALA A 16 -12.29 9.89 6.77
C ALA A 16 -11.25 8.80 6.43
N VAL A 17 -11.57 7.53 6.68
CA VAL A 17 -10.70 6.39 6.32
C VAL A 17 -10.55 6.27 4.82
N ILE A 18 -11.66 6.34 4.07
CA ILE A 18 -11.65 6.29 2.60
C ILE A 18 -10.75 7.39 2.03
N ARG A 19 -10.86 8.62 2.53
CA ARG A 19 -10.02 9.74 2.07
C ARG A 19 -8.56 9.58 2.47
N ARG A 20 -8.30 9.13 3.69
CA ARG A 20 -6.93 8.98 4.22
C ARG A 20 -6.14 7.90 3.49
N TYR A 21 -6.79 6.80 3.13
CA TYR A 21 -6.16 5.65 2.50
C TYR A 21 -6.53 5.52 1.00
N HIS A 22 -7.17 6.53 0.42
CA HIS A 22 -7.58 6.57 -0.99
C HIS A 22 -8.34 5.33 -1.47
N LEU A 23 -9.27 4.84 -0.65
CA LEU A 23 -10.02 3.61 -0.91
C LEU A 23 -11.20 3.87 -1.85
N ALA A 24 -11.66 2.83 -2.55
CA ALA A 24 -12.76 2.97 -3.51
C ALA A 24 -14.14 2.90 -2.84
N ASP A 25 -14.26 2.12 -1.76
CA ASP A 25 -15.57 1.84 -1.15
C ASP A 25 -15.50 1.54 0.36
N ALA A 26 -16.66 1.64 1.00
CA ALA A 26 -16.89 1.29 2.41
C ALA A 26 -16.40 -0.11 2.77
N ARG A 27 -16.61 -1.07 1.86
CA ARG A 27 -16.20 -2.46 2.05
C ARG A 27 -14.68 -2.58 2.19
N GLU A 28 -13.93 -1.84 1.38
CA GLU A 28 -12.47 -1.84 1.45
C GLU A 28 -11.98 -1.18 2.73
N ALA A 29 -12.61 -0.07 3.13
CA ALA A 29 -12.29 0.60 4.40
C ALA A 29 -12.49 -0.33 5.60
N VAL A 30 -13.62 -1.04 5.66
CA VAL A 30 -13.88 -2.02 6.74
C VAL A 30 -12.91 -3.20 6.67
N HIS A 31 -12.60 -3.70 5.47
CA HIS A 31 -11.66 -4.80 5.32
C HIS A 31 -10.25 -4.41 5.76
N LEU A 32 -9.79 -3.23 5.37
CA LEU A 32 -8.48 -2.69 5.75
C LEU A 32 -8.41 -2.48 7.27
N ALA A 33 -9.45 -1.90 7.88
CA ALA A 33 -9.49 -1.70 9.33
C ALA A 33 -9.44 -3.02 10.10
N LEU A 34 -10.20 -4.04 9.67
CA LEU A 34 -10.16 -5.36 10.29
C LEU A 34 -8.81 -6.04 10.11
N LYS A 35 -8.19 -5.89 8.94
CA LYS A 35 -6.86 -6.45 8.68
C LYS A 35 -5.80 -5.77 9.56
N ALA A 36 -5.80 -4.44 9.62
CA ALA A 36 -4.87 -3.70 10.47
C ALA A 36 -5.00 -4.11 11.95
N LEU A 37 -6.23 -4.31 12.45
CA LEU A 37 -6.44 -4.80 13.82
C LEU A 37 -5.90 -6.22 14.06
N LEU A 38 -5.85 -7.08 13.04
CA LEU A 38 -5.28 -8.42 13.16
C LEU A 38 -3.75 -8.40 13.00
N ASP A 39 -3.24 -7.61 12.05
CA ASP A 39 -1.80 -7.44 11.84
C ASP A 39 -1.13 -6.80 13.08
N ASP A 40 -1.82 -5.90 13.78
CA ASP A 40 -1.34 -5.29 15.04
C ASP A 40 -1.40 -6.28 16.23
N VAL A 41 -2.26 -7.30 16.15
CA VAL A 41 -2.35 -8.40 17.15
C VAL A 41 -1.31 -9.50 16.89
N ASP A 42 -0.96 -9.74 15.63
CA ASP A 42 -0.01 -10.78 15.21
C ASP A 42 1.43 -10.24 15.04
N GLY A 43 1.65 -8.92 14.97
CA GLY A 43 2.88 -8.33 14.46
C GLY A 43 3.38 -7.10 15.23
N GLY A 44 3.91 -7.31 16.43
CA GLY A 44 4.88 -6.39 17.04
C GLY A 44 6.23 -6.39 16.30
N GLY A 45 6.24 -6.04 15.00
CA GLY A 45 7.41 -6.20 14.13
C GLY A 45 7.32 -5.37 12.86
N ASP A 46 7.25 -4.05 13.01
CA ASP A 46 7.78 -3.12 12.01
C ASP A 46 9.30 -3.38 11.87
N GLY A 47 9.71 -3.97 10.75
CA GLY A 47 11.12 -4.38 10.61
C GLY A 47 11.54 -4.96 9.27
N SER A 48 10.73 -4.89 8.22
CA SER A 48 11.21 -5.18 6.86
C SER A 48 10.25 -4.60 5.81
N GLU A 49 10.10 -3.28 5.79
CA GLU A 49 10.09 -2.60 4.50
C GLU A 49 11.52 -2.73 3.96
N GLU A 50 11.85 -3.90 3.40
CA GLU A 50 12.82 -3.93 2.32
C GLU A 50 12.21 -3.01 1.28
N GLU A 51 12.72 -1.77 1.19
CA GLU A 51 12.51 -0.87 0.06
C GLU A 51 12.93 -1.66 -1.19
N GLU A 52 11.99 -2.42 -1.75
CA GLU A 52 12.13 -3.04 -3.06
C GLU A 52 12.47 -1.89 -4.00
N TYR A 53 13.71 -1.88 -4.47
CA TYR A 53 14.20 -0.87 -5.40
C TYR A 53 13.32 -0.90 -6.65
N ASP A 54 12.38 0.05 -6.75
CA ASP A 54 11.48 0.17 -7.88
C ASP A 54 12.19 0.88 -9.04
N GLU A 55 12.71 0.07 -9.96
CA GLU A 55 13.38 0.51 -11.19
C GLU A 55 12.47 1.36 -12.11
N PHE A 56 11.15 1.43 -11.85
CA PHE A 56 10.23 2.29 -12.59
C PHE A 56 10.16 3.73 -12.05
N SER A 57 10.62 3.95 -10.81
CA SER A 57 10.61 5.26 -10.16
C SER A 57 11.91 6.05 -10.38
N ASP A 58 12.99 5.39 -10.81
CA ASP A 58 14.24 6.06 -11.18
C ASP A 58 14.30 6.37 -12.70
N PRO A 59 14.13 7.64 -13.12
CA PRO A 59 14.23 8.03 -14.53
C PRO A 59 15.64 7.83 -15.10
N SER A 60 16.64 7.61 -14.24
CA SER A 60 18.00 7.26 -14.67
C SER A 60 18.09 5.85 -15.26
N ALA A 61 17.14 4.96 -14.98
CA ALA A 61 17.07 3.61 -15.56
C ALA A 61 16.83 3.62 -17.07
N TRP A 62 16.24 4.69 -17.60
CA TRP A 62 15.98 4.88 -19.04
C TRP A 62 17.14 5.56 -19.78
N LEU A 63 18.18 5.99 -19.07
CA LEU A 63 19.36 6.58 -19.70
C LEU A 63 20.18 5.45 -20.34
N PRO A 64 20.37 5.45 -21.67
CA PRO A 64 21.24 4.49 -22.31
C PRO A 64 22.63 4.67 -21.72
N ARG A 65 23.13 3.66 -21.01
CA ARG A 65 24.53 3.61 -20.57
C ARG A 65 25.39 3.64 -21.83
N ARG A 66 25.80 4.84 -22.24
CA ARG A 66 26.88 5.04 -23.20
C ARG A 66 28.15 4.52 -22.53
N SER A 67 28.38 3.23 -22.66
CA SER A 67 29.71 2.65 -22.56
C SER A 67 30.55 3.35 -23.62
N ASN A 68 31.27 4.36 -23.17
CA ASN A 68 32.22 5.11 -23.94
C ASN A 68 33.43 4.19 -24.14
N SER A 69 33.35 3.33 -25.16
CA SER A 69 34.54 2.72 -25.74
C SER A 69 35.28 3.80 -26.51
N ASP A 70 36.18 4.52 -25.86
CA ASP A 70 37.40 5.05 -26.50
C ASP A 70 38.29 5.73 -25.45
N THR A 71 39.39 5.10 -25.07
CA THR A 71 40.66 5.80 -24.84
C THR A 71 41.76 4.76 -25.11
N GLY A 72 42.51 4.98 -26.18
CA GLY A 72 43.57 4.11 -26.67
C GLY A 72 44.91 4.22 -25.94
#